data_AF-A0A7Y4FP57-F1
#
_entry.id   AF-A0A7Y4FP57-F1
#
_cell.length_a   1.000
_cell.length_b   1.000
_cell.length_c   1.000
_cell.angle_alpha   90.00
_cell.angle_beta   90.00
_cell.angle_gamma   90.00
#
_symmetry.space_group_name_H-M   'P 1'
#
loop_
_entity.id
_entity.type
_entity.pdbx_description
1 polymer ?
#
loop_
_entity_poly.entity_id
_entity_poly.type
_entity_poly.pdbx_seq_one_letter_code
_entity_poly.pdbx_strand_id
1 'polypeptide(L)'
;MTKERKRKQAAARAKRLRGKRKTSRNKDIRVTLSPNEITKLIDICQFFAYPREPYTQVEALQSLIHRIHAEMPKIESDLGCCGKCGEQLPQGCAKLRQGGLFNGDAMCWHTTNRVRIMPPAKGVAQ
;
A
#
# COMPACT_ATOMS: atom_id res chain seq x y z
N MET A 1 5.89 15.53 45.06
CA MET A 1 5.70 14.18 44.45
C MET A 1 7.06 13.49 44.30
N THR A 2 7.31 12.39 45.00
CA THR A 2 8.64 11.73 45.08
C THR A 2 9.09 11.10 43.76
N LYS A 3 10.40 11.18 43.46
CA LYS A 3 11.05 10.62 42.23
C LYS A 3 10.69 9.14 42.00
N GLU A 4 10.52 8.39 43.07
CA GLU A 4 10.20 6.97 43.04
C GLU A 4 8.75 6.69 42.60
N ARG A 5 7.79 7.53 43.00
CA ARG A 5 6.40 7.47 42.52
C ARG A 5 6.31 7.74 41.02
N LYS A 6 7.11 8.68 40.50
CA LYS A 6 7.23 8.95 39.05
C LYS A 6 7.77 7.74 38.29
N ARG A 7 8.82 7.09 38.81
CA ARG A 7 9.39 5.86 38.21
C ARG A 7 8.37 4.71 38.17
N LYS A 8 7.64 4.46 39.26
CA LYS A 8 6.60 3.41 39.33
C LYS A 8 5.45 3.67 38.35
N GLN A 9 4.99 4.92 38.21
CA GLN A 9 3.98 5.28 37.21
C GLN A 9 4.47 5.14 35.77
N ALA A 10 5.71 5.54 35.47
CA ALA A 10 6.30 5.38 34.14
C ALA A 10 6.44 3.89 33.76
N ALA A 11 6.87 3.05 34.71
CA ALA A 11 6.95 1.60 34.51
C ALA A 11 5.57 0.97 34.28
N ALA A 12 4.55 1.38 35.04
CA ALA A 12 3.17 0.91 34.85
C ALA A 12 2.60 1.33 33.48
N ARG A 13 2.87 2.57 33.04
CA ARG A 13 2.47 3.07 31.71
C ARG A 13 3.16 2.28 30.60
N ALA A 14 4.46 2.03 30.71
CA ALA A 14 5.22 1.23 29.75
C ALA A 14 4.72 -0.23 29.70
N LYS A 15 4.40 -0.84 30.85
CA LYS A 15 3.82 -2.19 30.92
C LYS A 15 2.45 -2.25 30.25
N ARG A 16 1.59 -1.25 30.49
CA ARG A 16 0.27 -1.15 29.83
C ARG A 16 0.40 -0.96 28.32
N LEU A 17 1.36 -0.14 27.87
CA LEU A 17 1.64 0.07 26.45
C LEU A 17 2.12 -1.23 25.77
N ARG A 18 3.05 -1.95 26.40
CA ARG A 18 3.53 -3.27 25.93
C ARG A 18 2.42 -4.32 25.93
N GLY A 19 1.55 -4.31 26.94
CA GLY A 19 0.37 -5.17 27.01
C GLY A 19 -0.56 -4.93 25.83
N LYS A 20 -0.96 -3.66 25.59
CA LYS A 20 -1.79 -3.29 24.44
C LYS A 20 -1.16 -3.67 23.10
N ARG A 21 0.16 -3.49 22.96
CA ARG A 21 0.91 -3.90 21.76
C ARG A 21 0.95 -5.42 21.57
N LYS A 22 0.97 -6.21 22.65
CA LYS A 22 0.87 -7.68 22.57
C LYS A 22 -0.52 -8.16 22.17
N THR A 23 -1.57 -7.43 22.56
CA THR A 23 -2.95 -7.76 22.19
C THR A 23 -3.30 -7.31 20.77
N SER A 24 -2.70 -6.21 20.30
CA SER A 24 -2.82 -5.81 18.90
C SER A 24 -1.95 -6.72 18.02
N ARG A 25 -2.55 -7.46 17.08
CA ARG A 25 -1.82 -8.18 16.02
C ARG A 25 -1.15 -7.24 14.99
N ASN A 26 -1.03 -5.96 15.32
CA ASN A 26 -0.45 -4.93 14.46
C ASN A 26 1.03 -5.25 14.25
N LYS A 27 1.45 -5.26 12.99
CA LYS A 27 2.86 -5.40 12.61
C LYS A 27 3.36 -4.04 12.17
N ASP A 28 4.40 -3.56 12.83
CA ASP A 28 5.06 -2.31 12.43
C ASP A 28 6.04 -2.61 11.29
N ILE A 29 5.90 -1.86 10.19
CA ILE A 29 6.82 -1.91 9.04
C ILE A 29 7.66 -0.64 9.08
N ARG A 30 8.99 -0.77 9.08
CA ARG A 30 9.91 0.37 8.94
C ARG A 30 10.27 0.54 7.47
N VAL A 31 10.10 1.75 6.96
CA VAL A 31 10.44 2.11 5.58
C VAL A 31 11.40 3.29 5.62
N THR A 32 12.49 3.18 4.88
CA THR A 32 13.43 4.29 4.65
C THR A 32 12.96 5.03 3.40
N LEU A 33 12.70 6.32 3.52
CA LEU A 33 12.29 7.17 2.41
C LEU A 33 13.45 8.06 1.96
N SER A 34 13.65 8.18 0.66
CA SER A 34 14.53 9.18 0.07
C SER A 34 13.98 10.60 0.33
N PRO A 35 14.82 11.65 0.26
CA PRO A 35 14.37 13.02 0.46
C PRO A 35 13.19 13.41 -0.45
N ASN A 36 13.20 12.97 -1.70
CA ASN A 36 12.12 13.21 -2.65
C ASN A 36 10.80 12.54 -2.23
N GLU A 37 10.86 11.30 -1.74
CA GLU A 37 9.67 10.60 -1.24
C GLU A 37 9.10 11.27 0.02
N ILE A 38 9.96 11.81 0.89
CA ILE A 38 9.53 12.58 2.07
C ILE A 38 8.78 13.83 1.63
N THR A 39 9.29 14.60 0.67
CA THR A 39 8.61 15.79 0.14
C THR A 39 7.24 15.41 -0.43
N LYS A 40 7.17 14.36 -1.26
CA LYS A 40 5.89 13.88 -1.81
C LYS A 40 4.91 13.46 -0.72
N LEU A 41 5.38 12.83 0.35
CA LEU A 41 4.52 12.43 1.47
C LEU A 41 3.98 13.66 2.23
N ILE A 42 4.78 14.72 2.39
CA ILE A 42 4.33 15.98 2.98
C ILE A 42 3.24 16.62 2.10
N ASP A 43 3.42 16.65 0.79
CA ASP A 43 2.42 17.20 -0.14
C ASP A 43 1.10 16.41 -0.04
N ILE A 44 1.17 15.08 0.05
CA ILE A 44 0.01 14.21 0.25
C ILE A 44 -0.70 14.53 1.58
N CYS A 45 0.05 14.70 2.67
CA CYS A 45 -0.51 15.09 3.96
C CYS A 45 -1.27 16.41 3.90
N GLN A 46 -0.72 17.40 3.18
CA GLN A 46 -1.35 18.71 2.99
C GLN A 46 -2.58 18.63 2.09
N PHE A 47 -2.53 17.83 1.02
CA PHE A 47 -3.64 17.65 0.09
C PHE A 47 -4.91 17.14 0.80
N PHE A 48 -4.76 16.21 1.74
CA PHE A 48 -5.88 15.68 2.53
C PHE A 48 -6.26 16.51 3.75
N ALA A 49 -5.64 17.69 3.95
CA ALA A 49 -5.96 18.53 5.10
C ALA A 49 -7.42 18.96 5.09
N TYR A 50 -7.96 19.41 3.95
CA TYR A 50 -9.24 20.11 3.94
C TYR A 50 -10.44 19.20 4.30
N PRO A 51 -11.38 19.63 5.18
CA PRO A 51 -11.48 20.93 5.87
C PRO A 51 -10.80 20.97 7.26
N ARG A 52 -10.02 19.95 7.62
CA ARG A 52 -9.38 19.77 8.93
C ARG A 52 -7.88 20.08 8.88
N GLU A 53 -7.16 19.63 9.89
CA GLU A 53 -5.70 19.67 9.93
C GLU A 53 -5.10 18.66 8.93
N PRO A 54 -3.90 18.94 8.38
CA PRO A 54 -3.17 18.01 7.55
C PRO A 54 -3.00 16.65 8.23
N TYR A 55 -3.09 15.59 7.44
CA TYR A 55 -2.88 14.24 7.95
C TYR A 55 -1.46 14.11 8.48
N THR A 56 -1.27 13.31 9.52
CA THR A 56 0.06 12.82 9.85
C THR A 56 0.57 11.90 8.74
N GLN A 57 1.89 11.74 8.64
CA GLN A 57 2.50 10.82 7.66
C GLN A 57 1.95 9.39 7.80
N VAL A 58 1.67 8.94 9.03
CA VAL A 58 1.11 7.61 9.30
C VAL A 58 -0.33 7.51 8.78
N GLU A 59 -1.17 8.50 9.05
CA GLU A 59 -2.56 8.53 8.58
C GLU A 59 -2.64 8.61 7.06
N ALA A 60 -1.76 9.40 6.43
CA ALA A 60 -1.65 9.47 4.98
C ALA A 60 -1.32 8.09 4.39
N LEU A 61 -0.29 7.41 4.91
CA LEU A 61 0.09 6.07 4.46
C LEU A 61 -1.02 5.04 4.66
N GLN A 62 -1.70 5.06 5.81
CA GLN A 62 -2.84 4.17 6.08
C GLN A 62 -4.00 4.44 5.10
N SER A 63 -4.31 5.71 4.85
CA SER A 63 -5.37 6.11 3.93
C SER A 63 -5.05 5.71 2.49
N LEU A 64 -3.79 5.81 2.06
CA LEU A 64 -3.34 5.34 0.75
C LEU A 64 -3.53 3.82 0.58
N ILE A 65 -3.24 3.03 1.62
CA ILE A 65 -3.48 1.57 1.59
C ILE A 65 -4.96 1.29 1.36
N HIS A 66 -5.85 1.94 2.12
CA HIS A 66 -7.29 1.76 1.97
C HIS A 66 -7.80 2.18 0.60
N ARG A 67 -7.32 3.32 0.08
CA ARG A 67 -7.70 3.83 -1.23
C ARG A 67 -7.28 2.89 -2.35
N ILE A 68 -6.01 2.50 -2.39
CA ILE A 68 -5.51 1.59 -3.44
C ILE A 68 -6.25 0.25 -3.37
N HIS A 69 -6.48 -0.29 -2.18
CA HIS A 69 -7.24 -1.53 -2.02
C HIS A 69 -8.69 -1.40 -2.54
N ALA A 70 -9.33 -0.26 -2.33
CA ALA A 70 -10.67 0.00 -2.87
C ALA A 70 -10.68 0.15 -4.40
N GLU A 71 -9.56 0.59 -4.99
CA GLU A 71 -9.41 0.73 -6.45
C GLU A 71 -9.09 -0.62 -7.14
N MET A 72 -8.58 -1.62 -6.41
CA MET A 72 -8.18 -2.92 -6.97
C MET A 72 -9.24 -3.62 -7.83
N PRO A 73 -10.53 -3.75 -7.41
CA PRO A 73 -11.54 -4.43 -8.22
C PRO A 73 -11.81 -3.72 -9.55
N LYS A 74 -11.72 -2.39 -9.56
CA LYS A 74 -11.87 -1.61 -10.79
C LYS A 74 -10.67 -1.81 -11.71
N ILE A 75 -9.47 -1.84 -11.16
CA ILE A 75 -8.25 -2.14 -11.93
C ILE A 75 -8.36 -3.54 -12.55
N GLU A 76 -8.79 -4.55 -11.78
CA GLU A 76 -9.01 -5.91 -12.31
C GLU A 76 -10.05 -5.90 -13.43
N SER A 77 -11.18 -5.21 -13.25
CA SER A 77 -12.20 -5.07 -14.28
C SER A 77 -11.66 -4.38 -15.55
N ASP A 78 -10.87 -3.32 -15.41
CA ASP A 78 -10.30 -2.57 -16.53
C ASP A 78 -9.24 -3.41 -17.29
N LEU A 79 -8.54 -4.30 -16.58
CA LEU A 79 -7.55 -5.21 -17.17
C LEU A 79 -8.19 -6.39 -17.92
N GLY A 80 -9.35 -6.87 -17.45
CA GLY A 80 -10.05 -8.02 -18.03
C GLY A 80 -9.27 -9.34 -17.91
N CYS A 81 -9.54 -10.27 -18.83
CA CYS A 81 -8.95 -11.60 -18.83
C CYS A 81 -7.77 -11.74 -19.80
N CYS A 82 -6.84 -12.64 -19.48
CA CYS A 82 -5.76 -13.00 -20.36
C CYS A 82 -6.29 -13.67 -21.63
N GLY A 83 -5.94 -13.15 -22.81
CA GLY A 83 -6.37 -13.71 -24.09
C GLY A 83 -5.88 -15.14 -24.39
N LYS A 84 -4.91 -15.67 -23.64
CA LYS A 84 -4.39 -17.05 -23.83
C LYS A 84 -5.02 -18.07 -22.90
N CYS A 85 -5.08 -17.78 -21.59
CA CYS A 85 -5.60 -18.72 -20.60
C CYS A 85 -7.00 -18.38 -20.08
N GLY A 86 -7.58 -17.23 -20.44
CA GLY A 86 -8.90 -16.79 -20.00
C GLY A 86 -8.97 -16.33 -18.54
N GLU A 87 -7.88 -16.40 -17.78
CA GLU A 87 -7.83 -16.02 -16.36
C GLU A 87 -7.75 -14.51 -16.16
N GLN A 88 -8.29 -14.05 -15.04
CA GLN A 88 -8.30 -12.65 -14.63
C GLN A 88 -6.87 -12.07 -14.53
N LEU A 89 -6.62 -10.94 -15.19
CA LEU A 89 -5.39 -10.15 -15.01
C LEU A 89 -5.51 -9.30 -13.72
N PRO A 90 -4.40 -9.02 -13.00
CA PRO A 90 -3.00 -9.20 -13.40
C PRO A 90 -2.41 -10.60 -13.13
N GLN A 91 -3.10 -11.51 -12.45
CA GLN A 91 -2.59 -12.84 -12.12
C GLN A 91 -2.43 -13.71 -13.38
N GLY A 92 -3.41 -13.69 -14.29
CA GLY A 92 -3.38 -14.36 -15.58
C GLY A 92 -2.98 -15.83 -15.49
N CYS A 93 -1.94 -16.22 -16.23
CA CYS A 93 -1.46 -17.60 -16.34
C CYS A 93 -0.82 -18.19 -15.07
N ALA A 94 -0.88 -17.50 -13.92
CA ALA A 94 -0.27 -17.94 -12.67
C ALA A 94 -0.79 -19.30 -12.17
N LYS A 95 -2.04 -19.67 -12.50
CA LYS A 95 -2.60 -21.00 -12.18
C LYS A 95 -1.95 -22.14 -12.96
N LEU A 96 -1.47 -21.87 -14.17
CA LEU A 96 -0.84 -22.88 -15.02
C LEU A 96 0.63 -23.09 -14.66
N ARG A 97 1.32 -22.01 -14.30
CA ARG A 97 2.71 -22.03 -13.83
C ARG A 97 2.98 -20.81 -12.98
N GLN A 98 3.64 -20.99 -11.84
CA GLN A 98 4.10 -19.87 -11.02
C GLN A 98 4.95 -18.92 -11.86
N GLY A 99 4.60 -17.63 -11.89
CA GLY A 99 5.25 -16.62 -12.74
C GLY A 99 4.67 -16.47 -14.16
N GLY A 100 3.65 -17.26 -14.51
CA GLY A 100 2.90 -17.19 -15.78
C GLY A 100 3.47 -18.10 -16.86
N LEU A 101 2.68 -19.08 -17.32
CA LEU A 101 3.10 -20.08 -18.33
C LEU A 101 3.65 -19.45 -19.61
N PHE A 102 3.02 -18.38 -20.10
CA PHE A 102 3.39 -17.72 -21.36
C PHE A 102 4.22 -16.45 -21.13
N ASN A 103 4.72 -16.20 -19.93
CA ASN A 103 5.54 -15.01 -19.67
C ASN A 103 6.84 -15.07 -20.49
N GLY A 104 7.12 -14.03 -21.28
CA GLY A 104 8.22 -13.96 -22.25
C GLY A 104 7.79 -14.15 -23.71
N ASP A 105 6.55 -14.60 -23.95
CA ASP A 105 5.95 -14.67 -25.28
C ASP A 105 5.59 -13.26 -25.80
N ALA A 106 5.78 -13.01 -27.10
CA ALA A 106 5.55 -11.69 -27.71
C ALA A 106 4.09 -11.19 -27.55
N MET A 107 3.13 -12.11 -27.40
CA MET A 107 1.70 -11.82 -27.23
C MET A 107 1.26 -11.95 -25.76
N CYS A 108 2.18 -12.17 -24.82
CA CYS A 108 1.84 -12.21 -23.41
C CYS A 108 1.58 -10.80 -22.87
N TRP A 109 0.46 -10.62 -22.18
CA TRP A 109 0.11 -9.33 -21.57
C TRP A 109 1.24 -8.79 -20.68
N HIS A 110 1.90 -9.63 -19.86
CA HIS A 110 3.03 -9.21 -19.01
C HIS A 110 4.28 -8.81 -19.80
N THR A 111 4.45 -9.34 -21.01
CA THR A 111 5.60 -9.05 -21.87
C THR A 111 5.36 -7.80 -22.72
N THR A 112 4.16 -7.64 -23.27
CA THR A 112 3.75 -6.46 -24.03
C THR A 112 3.58 -5.24 -23.12
N ASN A 113 2.95 -5.41 -21.95
CA ASN A 113 2.81 -4.37 -20.94
C ASN A 113 3.91 -4.56 -19.91
N ARG A 114 5.09 -3.98 -20.14
CA ARG A 114 6.24 -3.96 -19.20
C ARG A 114 5.87 -3.24 -17.89
N VAL A 115 5.05 -3.92 -17.10
CA VAL A 115 4.45 -3.66 -15.79
C VAL A 115 4.05 -2.20 -15.56
N ARG A 116 2.86 -1.83 -16.06
CA ARG A 116 2.01 -0.83 -15.42
C ARG A 116 0.68 -1.50 -15.06
N ILE A 117 0.53 -1.90 -13.80
CA ILE A 117 -0.75 -2.39 -13.25
C ILE A 117 -1.73 -1.21 -13.11
N MET A 118 -1.20 0.02 -13.00
CA MET A 118 -2.03 1.20 -13.11
C MET A 118 -2.34 1.48 -14.58
N PRO A 119 -3.62 1.58 -14.97
CA PRO A 119 -3.96 2.07 -16.30
C PRO A 119 -3.34 3.46 -16.50
N PRO A 120 -2.88 3.81 -17.73
CA PRO A 120 -2.46 5.16 -18.02
C PRO A 120 -3.60 6.12 -17.64
N ALA A 121 -3.24 7.27 -17.06
CA ALA A 121 -4.23 8.29 -16.69
C ALA A 121 -5.13 8.55 -17.91
N LYS A 122 -6.46 8.41 -17.73
CA LYS A 122 -7.43 8.63 -18.80
C LYS A 122 -7.14 9.99 -19.45
N GLY A 123 -6.76 9.98 -20.73
CA GLY A 123 -6.44 11.19 -21.49
C GLY A 123 -4.99 11.31 -21.98
N VAL A 124 -4.08 10.41 -21.59
CA VAL A 124 -2.77 10.31 -22.26
C VAL A 124 -2.86 9.22 -23.32
N ALA A 125 -3.24 9.61 -24.53
CA ALA A 125 -3.00 8.76 -25.71
C ALA A 125 -1.50 8.48 -25.80
N GLN A 126 -1.14 7.22 -26.04
CA GLN A 126 0.21 6.86 -26.49
C GLN A 126 0.39 7.29 -27.94
#